data_AF-A0A542E8D8-F1
#
_entry.id   AF-A0A542E8D8-F1
#
_cell.length_a   1.000
_cell.length_b   1.000
_cell.length_c   1.000
_cell.angle_alpha   90.00
_cell.angle_beta   90.00
_cell.angle_gamma   90.00
#
_symmetry.space_group_name_H-M   'P 1'
#
loop_
_entity.id
_entity.type
_entity.pdbx_description
1 polymer ?
#
loop_
_entity_poly.entity_id
_entity_poly.type
_entity_poly.pdbx_seq_one_letter_code
_entity_poly.pdbx_strand_id
1 'polypeptide(L)'
;MADAQVSALIRRINELVEADTGSRSLAVGDRITGVVTRSDQRRLRLFADNLDIPVRLAPRHGEPDPREGIREALIETVASCAGVLEPREPAEESIYPYGRSRFEAAVNRLYAQYETPRLAAGLRPDGRPDDLGIFAPPRIEGDVLAAHAAVVAISARTGRTGREVLGGLVAAGRGAHATAAARMLLQARPDFAALPASERNALTAAIADHLEAQFENHEREQPGPEIGAVLADRQQLAEFGSTAITTASRDAGEEIDHLHRFFDEIGRPPAVERAESVRELCVRIQGAVAELTDAPNSRWDGTIEPDLGQPLDTTLRLTERQEAALEDLLKSSRTRPLAPADATAAREAVQVVAASYARWAVPEEYDARHEAAAEPVAPRFATIEHAVATAFAEDHLRDIADRSLPYDLATQVRQAQPPLPDQRLAPAARAFAAVVDREAGLTAGETLRRMAGEGPVTMIDPAAEELVAVAGVPNVERPFAVRRICDETAGQLADLPEAAAADYGTQIGKVAVSMAELYAVNPGMARRESLVADRQDPMSRFASGDPALTRPQAQPGAVAPTANRPASGPDQNRSVLDR
;
A
#
# COMPACT_ATOMS: atom_id res chain seq x y z
N MET A 1 12.35 -46.43 -9.41
CA MET A 1 13.20 -45.80 -10.45
C MET A 1 12.36 -44.95 -11.41
N ALA A 2 11.26 -45.46 -11.98
CA ALA A 2 10.38 -44.71 -12.90
C ALA A 2 9.84 -43.36 -12.36
N ASP A 3 9.57 -43.26 -11.06
CA ASP A 3 9.08 -42.01 -10.45
C ASP A 3 10.13 -40.89 -10.42
N ALA A 4 11.41 -41.25 -10.29
CA ALA A 4 12.50 -40.28 -10.31
C ALA A 4 12.73 -39.71 -11.72
N GLN A 5 12.53 -40.51 -12.77
CA GLN A 5 12.71 -40.09 -14.16
C GLN A 5 11.61 -39.13 -14.63
N VAL A 6 10.34 -39.38 -14.27
CA VAL A 6 9.25 -38.42 -14.55
C VAL A 6 9.42 -37.14 -13.75
N SER A 7 9.86 -37.24 -12.49
CA SER A 7 10.15 -36.06 -11.68
C SER A 7 11.26 -35.20 -12.31
N ALA A 8 12.31 -35.83 -12.84
CA ALA A 8 13.38 -35.12 -13.56
C ALA A 8 12.87 -34.49 -14.87
N LEU A 9 12.01 -35.18 -15.62
CA LEU A 9 11.40 -34.64 -16.82
C LEU A 9 10.54 -33.39 -16.52
N ILE A 10 9.69 -33.45 -15.50
CA ILE A 10 8.85 -32.30 -15.10
C ILE A 10 9.72 -31.12 -14.66
N ARG A 11 10.79 -31.36 -13.87
CA ARG A 11 11.76 -30.33 -13.52
C ARG A 11 12.41 -29.70 -14.75
N ARG A 12 12.79 -30.51 -15.74
CA ARG A 12 13.38 -30.02 -16.98
C ARG A 12 12.40 -29.18 -17.80
N ILE A 13 11.13 -29.56 -17.85
CA ILE A 13 10.07 -28.75 -18.49
C ILE A 13 9.95 -27.40 -17.77
N ASN A 14 9.92 -27.41 -16.44
CA ASN A 14 9.89 -26.17 -15.65
C ASN A 14 11.09 -25.26 -15.95
N GLU A 15 12.33 -25.80 -15.98
CA GLU A 15 13.53 -25.04 -16.35
C GLU A 15 13.43 -24.40 -17.74
N LEU A 16 12.81 -25.08 -18.70
CA LEU A 16 12.60 -24.53 -20.04
C LEU A 16 11.56 -23.41 -20.05
N VAL A 17 10.48 -23.53 -19.26
CA VAL A 17 9.48 -22.47 -19.08
C VAL A 17 10.11 -21.26 -18.38
N GLU A 18 10.93 -21.47 -17.35
CA GLU A 18 11.68 -20.40 -16.67
C GLU A 18 12.63 -19.68 -17.63
N ALA A 19 13.39 -20.44 -18.42
CA ALA A 19 14.32 -19.88 -19.41
C ALA A 19 13.61 -19.09 -20.51
N ASP A 20 12.44 -19.57 -20.94
CA ASP A 20 11.66 -18.94 -22.01
C ASP A 20 10.97 -17.64 -21.55
N THR A 21 10.45 -17.64 -20.33
CA THR A 21 9.72 -16.51 -19.76
C THR A 21 10.65 -15.50 -19.06
N GLY A 22 11.83 -15.95 -18.65
CA GLY A 22 12.75 -15.18 -17.81
C GLY A 22 12.21 -14.97 -16.39
N SER A 23 11.40 -15.89 -15.89
CA SER A 23 10.81 -15.87 -14.54
C SER A 23 11.18 -17.14 -13.77
N ARG A 24 11.13 -17.10 -12.44
CA ARG A 24 11.47 -18.25 -11.57
C ARG A 24 10.21 -19.00 -11.17
N SER A 25 10.31 -20.29 -10.87
CA SER A 25 9.18 -21.08 -10.36
C SER A 25 9.12 -21.07 -8.83
N LEU A 26 7.92 -20.93 -8.28
CA LEU A 26 7.64 -21.09 -6.85
C LEU A 26 7.66 -22.56 -6.41
N ALA A 27 7.45 -23.48 -7.35
CA ALA A 27 7.41 -24.90 -7.07
C ALA A 27 8.81 -25.51 -7.22
N VAL A 28 9.59 -25.53 -6.14
CA VAL A 28 10.95 -26.12 -6.12
C VAL A 28 10.97 -27.56 -5.59
N GLY A 29 11.99 -28.33 -6.00
CA GLY A 29 12.25 -29.67 -5.49
C GLY A 29 11.18 -30.68 -5.86
N ASP A 30 10.54 -31.30 -4.85
CA ASP A 30 9.46 -32.27 -5.06
C ASP A 30 8.07 -31.62 -5.14
N ARG A 31 7.96 -30.30 -4.90
CA ARG A 31 6.68 -29.58 -5.05
C ARG A 31 6.29 -29.44 -6.52
N ILE A 32 7.26 -29.37 -7.43
CA ILE A 32 7.01 -29.24 -8.88
C ILE A 32 6.30 -30.45 -9.46
N THR A 33 6.53 -31.65 -8.93
CA THR A 33 5.85 -32.84 -9.43
C THR A 33 4.40 -32.87 -8.98
N GLY A 34 4.09 -32.25 -7.84
CA GLY A 34 2.75 -32.08 -7.30
C GLY A 34 1.85 -31.14 -8.13
N VAL A 35 2.40 -30.31 -9.01
CA VAL A 35 1.61 -29.40 -9.86
C VAL A 35 0.99 -30.11 -11.07
N VAL A 36 1.51 -31.30 -11.43
CA VAL A 36 1.05 -32.11 -12.57
C VAL A 36 0.13 -33.21 -12.07
N THR A 37 -0.97 -33.48 -12.78
CA THR A 37 -1.92 -34.52 -12.37
C THR A 37 -1.30 -35.93 -12.42
N ARG A 38 -1.77 -36.85 -11.57
CA ARG A 38 -1.35 -38.27 -11.61
C ARG A 38 -1.66 -38.96 -12.94
N SER A 39 -2.62 -38.45 -13.71
CA SER A 39 -2.94 -38.97 -15.05
C SER A 39 -1.84 -38.58 -16.03
N ASP A 40 -1.46 -37.31 -16.04
CA ASP A 40 -0.43 -36.79 -16.95
C ASP A 40 0.94 -37.33 -16.58
N GLN A 41 1.27 -37.45 -15.29
CA GLN A 41 2.49 -38.14 -14.84
C GLN A 41 2.58 -39.59 -15.37
N ARG A 42 1.46 -40.31 -15.41
CA ARG A 42 1.41 -41.68 -15.96
C ARG A 42 1.64 -41.71 -17.46
N ARG A 43 1.11 -40.74 -18.19
CA ARG A 43 1.35 -40.59 -19.64
C ARG A 43 2.81 -40.20 -19.91
N LEU A 44 3.37 -39.29 -19.12
CA LEU A 44 4.76 -38.85 -19.21
C LEU A 44 5.78 -39.93 -18.81
N ARG A 45 5.43 -40.93 -17.99
CA ARG A 45 6.33 -42.08 -17.72
C ARG A 45 6.80 -42.75 -19.00
N LEU A 46 5.89 -42.99 -19.94
CA LEU A 46 6.26 -43.63 -21.22
C LEU A 46 7.30 -42.81 -21.98
N PHE A 47 7.17 -41.48 -21.94
CA PHE A 47 8.14 -40.61 -22.57
C PHE A 47 9.46 -40.53 -21.80
N ALA A 48 9.42 -40.41 -20.47
CA ALA A 48 10.61 -40.38 -19.63
C ALA A 48 11.46 -41.66 -19.78
N ASP A 49 10.81 -42.82 -19.91
CA ASP A 49 11.47 -44.12 -20.10
C ASP A 49 12.09 -44.27 -21.51
N ASN A 50 11.68 -43.45 -22.48
CA ASN A 50 12.12 -43.49 -23.87
C ASN A 50 12.70 -42.14 -24.34
N LEU A 51 13.18 -41.31 -23.41
CA LEU A 51 13.69 -39.97 -23.70
C LEU A 51 14.94 -40.02 -24.60
N ASP A 52 15.69 -41.13 -24.57
CA ASP A 52 16.86 -41.40 -25.40
C ASP A 52 16.48 -41.66 -26.87
N ILE A 53 15.38 -42.39 -27.10
CA ILE A 53 14.94 -42.80 -28.45
C ILE A 53 13.40 -42.73 -28.51
N PRO A 54 12.81 -41.53 -28.70
CA PRO A 54 11.36 -41.33 -28.76
C PRO A 54 10.66 -42.11 -29.88
N VAL A 55 11.39 -42.47 -30.94
CA VAL A 55 10.89 -43.33 -32.03
C VAL A 55 10.39 -44.69 -31.51
N ARG A 56 10.87 -45.17 -30.35
CA ARG A 56 10.34 -46.39 -29.70
C ARG A 56 8.85 -46.28 -29.32
N LEU A 57 8.34 -45.06 -29.21
CA LEU A 57 6.93 -44.78 -28.91
C LEU A 57 6.05 -44.79 -30.16
N ALA A 58 6.61 -45.01 -31.35
CA ALA A 58 5.81 -45.16 -32.56
C ALA A 58 4.88 -46.40 -32.44
N PRO A 59 3.60 -46.27 -32.82
CA PRO A 59 2.65 -47.35 -32.71
C PRO A 59 3.03 -48.52 -33.63
N ARG A 60 2.78 -49.74 -33.17
CA ARG A 60 2.80 -50.91 -34.05
C ARG A 60 1.52 -50.95 -34.87
N HIS A 61 1.53 -51.73 -35.95
CA HIS A 61 0.37 -51.86 -36.82
C HIS A 61 -0.87 -52.34 -36.04
N GLY A 62 -1.91 -51.50 -35.96
CA GLY A 62 -3.16 -51.80 -35.26
C GLY A 62 -3.20 -51.39 -33.78
N GLU A 63 -2.12 -50.81 -33.23
CA GLU A 63 -2.10 -50.27 -31.87
C GLU A 63 -2.42 -48.75 -31.87
N PRO A 64 -3.10 -48.24 -30.84
CA PRO A 64 -3.32 -46.79 -30.68
C PRO A 64 -1.98 -46.07 -30.47
N ASP A 65 -1.82 -44.87 -31.04
CA ASP A 65 -0.59 -44.08 -30.92
C ASP A 65 -0.45 -43.48 -29.51
N PRO A 66 0.47 -43.97 -28.65
CA PRO A 66 0.63 -43.46 -27.30
C PRO A 66 1.19 -42.03 -27.28
N ARG A 67 1.79 -41.57 -28.38
CA ARG A 67 2.41 -40.23 -28.47
C ARG A 67 1.37 -39.12 -28.42
N GLU A 68 0.13 -39.38 -28.84
CA GLU A 68 -0.96 -38.39 -28.72
C GLU A 68 -1.23 -38.02 -27.27
N GLY A 69 -1.43 -39.03 -26.40
CA GLY A 69 -1.62 -38.80 -24.97
C GLY A 69 -0.40 -38.17 -24.30
N ILE A 70 0.81 -38.45 -24.78
CA ILE A 70 2.05 -37.81 -24.29
C ILE A 70 2.08 -36.32 -24.67
N ARG A 71 1.76 -35.97 -25.92
CA ARG A 71 1.72 -34.57 -26.38
C ARG A 71 0.70 -33.75 -25.59
N GLU A 72 -0.49 -34.30 -25.34
CA GLU A 72 -1.49 -33.66 -24.48
C GLU A 72 -0.98 -33.48 -23.04
N ALA A 73 -0.35 -34.51 -22.47
CA ALA A 73 0.23 -34.43 -21.12
C ALA A 73 1.37 -33.40 -21.03
N LEU A 74 2.17 -33.24 -22.09
CA LEU A 74 3.20 -32.20 -22.17
C LEU A 74 2.59 -30.80 -22.17
N ILE A 75 1.52 -30.57 -22.94
CA ILE A 75 0.82 -29.28 -22.97
C ILE A 75 0.27 -28.94 -21.58
N GLU A 76 -0.43 -29.86 -20.93
CA GLU A 76 -0.96 -29.60 -19.57
C GLU A 76 0.18 -29.42 -18.55
N THR A 77 1.31 -30.10 -18.72
CA THR A 77 2.48 -29.92 -17.84
C THR A 77 3.11 -28.55 -18.03
N VAL A 78 3.28 -28.08 -19.26
CA VAL A 78 3.77 -26.71 -19.55
C VAL A 78 2.81 -25.67 -18.98
N ALA A 79 1.49 -25.84 -19.14
CA ALA A 79 0.50 -24.94 -18.55
C ALA A 79 0.59 -24.92 -17.01
N SER A 80 0.79 -26.09 -16.40
CA SER A 80 0.93 -26.21 -14.93
C SER A 80 2.22 -25.56 -14.43
N CYS A 81 3.34 -25.71 -15.16
CA CYS A 81 4.60 -25.03 -14.84
C CYS A 81 4.49 -23.50 -14.99
N ALA A 82 3.82 -23.02 -16.05
CA ALA A 82 3.55 -21.59 -16.23
C ALA A 82 2.70 -21.00 -15.08
N GLY A 83 1.72 -21.76 -14.57
CA GLY A 83 0.86 -21.35 -13.45
C GLY A 83 1.52 -21.34 -12.06
N VAL A 84 2.78 -21.74 -11.95
CA VAL A 84 3.54 -21.67 -10.70
C VAL A 84 4.77 -20.76 -10.79
N LEU A 85 4.85 -19.94 -11.84
CA LEU A 85 5.86 -18.90 -11.93
C LEU A 85 5.66 -17.85 -10.83
N GLU A 86 6.77 -17.47 -10.21
CA GLU A 86 6.87 -16.40 -9.22
C GLU A 86 6.43 -15.09 -9.87
N PRO A 87 5.49 -14.37 -9.24
CA PRO A 87 5.07 -13.09 -9.75
C PRO A 87 6.24 -12.10 -9.70
N ARG A 88 6.51 -11.42 -10.82
CA ARG A 88 7.63 -10.46 -10.93
C ARG A 88 7.47 -9.26 -10.01
N GLU A 89 6.24 -8.95 -9.67
CA GLU A 89 5.84 -7.92 -8.72
C GLU A 89 4.76 -8.53 -7.82
N PRO A 90 4.66 -8.13 -6.55
CA PRO A 90 3.61 -8.65 -5.67
C PRO A 90 2.24 -8.41 -6.30
N ALA A 91 1.52 -9.49 -6.62
CA ALA A 91 0.15 -9.39 -7.06
C ALA A 91 -0.71 -8.99 -5.85
N GLU A 92 -1.34 -7.81 -5.91
CA GLU A 92 -2.32 -7.40 -4.90
C GLU A 92 -3.46 -8.43 -4.82
N GLU A 93 -4.12 -8.57 -3.68
CA GLU A 93 -5.25 -9.48 -3.54
C GLU A 93 -6.41 -9.01 -4.44
N SER A 94 -6.94 -9.90 -5.28
CA SER A 94 -8.06 -9.54 -6.18
C SER A 94 -9.34 -9.45 -5.38
N ILE A 95 -10.16 -8.46 -5.72
CA ILE A 95 -11.58 -8.41 -5.34
C ILE A 95 -12.38 -9.50 -6.11
N TYR A 96 -11.85 -9.98 -7.24
CA TYR A 96 -12.42 -10.98 -8.16
C TYR A 96 -11.52 -12.23 -8.30
N PRO A 97 -11.35 -13.01 -7.21
CA PRO A 97 -10.40 -14.13 -7.17
C PRO A 97 -10.74 -15.25 -8.16
N TYR A 98 -12.01 -15.42 -8.53
CA TYR A 98 -12.43 -16.44 -9.49
C TYR A 98 -12.13 -15.98 -10.92
N GLY A 99 -12.42 -14.73 -11.25
CA GLY A 99 -12.05 -14.10 -12.51
C GLY A 99 -10.54 -14.14 -12.77
N ARG A 100 -9.74 -13.78 -11.74
CA ARG A 100 -8.28 -13.91 -11.76
C ARG A 100 -7.84 -15.33 -12.13
N SER A 101 -8.33 -16.33 -11.39
CA SER A 101 -7.93 -17.73 -11.61
C SER A 101 -8.33 -18.23 -13.00
N ARG A 102 -9.50 -17.84 -13.51
CA ARG A 102 -9.95 -18.19 -14.87
C ARG A 102 -9.06 -17.57 -15.94
N PHE A 103 -8.76 -16.28 -15.83
CA PHE A 103 -7.92 -15.59 -16.80
C PHE A 103 -6.49 -16.16 -16.80
N GLU A 104 -5.91 -16.37 -15.62
CA GLU A 104 -4.60 -17.00 -15.45
C GLU A 104 -4.55 -18.39 -16.09
N ALA A 105 -5.51 -19.27 -15.76
CA ALA A 105 -5.55 -20.63 -16.31
C ALA A 105 -5.69 -20.62 -17.84
N ALA A 106 -6.51 -19.72 -18.39
CA ALA A 106 -6.70 -19.57 -19.82
C ALA A 106 -5.42 -19.10 -20.54
N VAL A 107 -4.73 -18.09 -19.99
CA VAL A 107 -3.47 -17.58 -20.55
C VAL A 107 -2.35 -18.63 -20.49
N ASN A 108 -2.22 -19.33 -19.36
CA ASN A 108 -1.20 -20.38 -19.19
C ASN A 108 -1.43 -21.55 -20.16
N ARG A 109 -2.68 -21.96 -20.38
CA ARG A 109 -3.03 -22.98 -21.38
C ARG A 109 -2.80 -22.48 -22.81
N LEU A 110 -3.16 -21.24 -23.11
CA LEU A 110 -2.90 -20.65 -24.43
C LEU A 110 -1.39 -20.67 -24.75
N TYR A 111 -0.56 -20.23 -23.80
CA TYR A 111 0.90 -20.30 -23.90
C TYR A 111 1.38 -21.74 -24.14
N ALA A 112 0.90 -22.69 -23.34
CA ALA A 112 1.30 -24.08 -23.49
C ALA A 112 0.93 -24.65 -24.87
N GLN A 113 -0.25 -24.34 -25.41
CA GLN A 113 -0.66 -24.82 -26.73
C GLN A 113 0.25 -24.30 -27.85
N TYR A 114 0.74 -23.06 -27.75
CA TYR A 114 1.64 -22.49 -28.76
C TYR A 114 3.10 -22.92 -28.58
N GLU A 115 3.59 -22.97 -27.34
CA GLU A 115 5.03 -23.06 -27.08
C GLU A 115 5.51 -24.48 -26.79
N THR A 116 4.63 -25.40 -26.37
CA THR A 116 5.01 -26.81 -26.10
C THR A 116 5.75 -27.49 -27.26
N PRO A 117 5.36 -27.34 -28.54
CA PRO A 117 6.09 -27.99 -29.65
C PRO A 117 7.56 -27.56 -29.71
N ARG A 118 7.86 -26.29 -29.42
CA ARG A 118 9.22 -25.76 -29.39
C ARG A 118 9.95 -26.15 -28.10
N LEU A 119 9.29 -26.05 -26.94
CA LEU A 119 9.88 -26.41 -25.65
C LEU A 119 10.22 -27.90 -25.59
N ALA A 120 9.38 -28.77 -26.16
CA ALA A 120 9.61 -30.21 -26.19
C ALA A 120 10.92 -30.59 -26.91
N ALA A 121 11.32 -29.84 -27.95
CA ALA A 121 12.60 -30.04 -28.62
C ALA A 121 13.80 -29.77 -27.68
N GLY A 122 13.65 -28.81 -26.76
CA GLY A 122 14.67 -28.45 -25.76
C GLY A 122 14.86 -29.46 -24.62
N LEU A 123 14.03 -30.51 -24.55
CA LEU A 123 14.17 -31.58 -23.56
C LEU A 123 15.37 -32.48 -23.83
N ARG A 124 15.99 -32.37 -25.02
CA ARG A 124 17.15 -33.16 -25.44
C ARG A 124 18.16 -32.31 -26.21
N PRO A 125 19.47 -32.61 -26.14
CA PRO A 125 20.50 -31.89 -26.90
C PRO A 125 20.29 -31.91 -28.43
N ASP A 126 19.80 -33.03 -28.97
CA ASP A 126 19.55 -33.23 -30.42
C ASP A 126 18.06 -33.44 -30.74
N GLY A 127 17.16 -32.96 -29.85
CA GLY A 127 15.72 -33.19 -29.99
C GLY A 127 15.14 -32.48 -31.21
N ARG A 128 14.37 -33.21 -32.03
CA ARG A 128 13.60 -32.59 -33.13
C ARG A 128 12.18 -32.26 -32.69
N PRO A 129 11.56 -31.19 -33.20
CA PRO A 129 10.17 -30.85 -32.88
C PRO A 129 9.15 -31.96 -33.19
N ASP A 130 9.48 -32.84 -34.14
CA ASP A 130 8.66 -33.96 -34.60
C ASP A 130 9.04 -35.31 -33.98
N ASP A 131 9.95 -35.36 -33.00
CA ASP A 131 10.35 -36.61 -32.31
C ASP A 131 9.16 -37.33 -31.66
N LEU A 132 8.16 -36.56 -31.22
CA LEU A 132 6.89 -37.07 -30.67
C LEU A 132 5.76 -37.11 -31.70
N GLY A 133 6.08 -36.95 -32.99
CA GLY A 133 5.12 -36.72 -34.06
C GLY A 133 4.70 -35.26 -34.17
N ILE A 134 3.81 -34.97 -35.13
CA ILE A 134 3.31 -33.62 -35.38
C ILE A 134 2.34 -33.22 -34.26
N PHE A 135 2.62 -32.11 -33.57
CA PHE A 135 1.67 -31.49 -32.67
C PHE A 135 0.48 -30.97 -33.47
N ALA A 136 -0.73 -31.28 -33.01
CA ALA A 136 -1.93 -30.73 -33.61
C ALA A 136 -1.95 -29.20 -33.47
N PRO A 137 -2.62 -28.48 -34.37
CA PRO A 137 -2.86 -27.04 -34.19
C PRO A 137 -3.45 -26.75 -32.80
N PRO A 138 -3.13 -25.60 -32.18
CA PRO A 138 -3.70 -25.17 -30.90
C PRO A 138 -5.22 -25.30 -30.86
N ARG A 139 -5.74 -25.96 -29.81
CA ARG A 139 -7.18 -26.09 -29.56
C ARG A 139 -7.67 -24.84 -28.82
N ILE A 140 -7.97 -23.80 -29.58
CA ILE A 140 -8.43 -22.51 -29.06
C ILE A 140 -9.94 -22.54 -28.84
N GLU A 141 -10.37 -22.93 -27.64
CA GLU A 141 -11.78 -23.11 -27.26
C GLU A 141 -12.06 -22.59 -25.84
N GLY A 142 -13.32 -22.26 -25.53
CA GLY A 142 -13.72 -21.79 -24.20
C GLY A 142 -12.95 -20.55 -23.74
N ASP A 143 -12.54 -20.53 -22.47
CA ASP A 143 -11.76 -19.42 -21.91
C ASP A 143 -10.40 -19.23 -22.63
N VAL A 144 -9.83 -20.26 -23.26
CA VAL A 144 -8.58 -20.15 -24.06
C VAL A 144 -8.82 -19.31 -25.31
N LEU A 145 -10.01 -19.39 -25.91
CA LEU A 145 -10.42 -18.52 -27.03
C LEU A 145 -10.61 -17.08 -26.59
N ALA A 146 -11.20 -16.85 -25.43
CA ALA A 146 -11.30 -15.52 -24.84
C ALA A 146 -9.91 -14.92 -24.55
N ALA A 147 -8.99 -15.70 -23.96
CA ALA A 147 -7.61 -15.27 -23.74
C ALA A 147 -6.86 -14.99 -25.05
N HIS A 148 -7.08 -15.81 -26.09
CA HIS A 148 -6.50 -15.56 -27.42
C HIS A 148 -7.00 -14.25 -28.02
N ALA A 149 -8.32 -14.00 -27.97
CA ALA A 149 -8.91 -12.75 -28.41
C ALA A 149 -8.38 -11.55 -27.61
N ALA A 150 -8.18 -11.71 -26.30
CA ALA A 150 -7.57 -10.67 -25.46
C ALA A 150 -6.12 -10.38 -25.87
N VAL A 151 -5.29 -11.39 -26.12
CA VAL A 151 -3.91 -11.23 -26.62
C VAL A 151 -3.90 -10.51 -27.97
N VAL A 152 -4.79 -10.87 -28.89
CA VAL A 152 -4.92 -10.19 -30.19
C VAL A 152 -5.33 -8.73 -30.01
N ALA A 153 -6.30 -8.46 -29.13
CA ALA A 153 -6.78 -7.11 -28.85
C ALA A 153 -5.73 -6.22 -28.19
N ILE A 154 -4.88 -6.76 -27.31
CA ILE A 154 -3.72 -6.05 -26.72
C ILE A 154 -2.66 -5.82 -27.79
N SER A 155 -2.36 -6.83 -28.62
CA SER A 155 -1.38 -6.71 -29.71
C SER A 155 -1.74 -5.58 -30.68
N ALA A 156 -3.01 -5.52 -31.10
CA ALA A 156 -3.52 -4.50 -32.00
C ALA A 156 -3.38 -3.07 -31.45
N ARG A 157 -3.46 -2.89 -30.12
CA ARG A 157 -3.40 -1.57 -29.45
C ARG A 157 -2.00 -1.14 -29.08
N THR A 158 -1.12 -2.10 -28.80
CA THR A 158 0.23 -1.84 -28.29
C THR A 158 1.30 -1.90 -29.38
N GLY A 159 0.95 -2.40 -30.58
CA GLY A 159 1.89 -2.64 -31.67
C GLY A 159 2.84 -3.81 -31.42
N ARG A 160 2.67 -4.54 -30.32
CA ARG A 160 3.46 -5.74 -29.97
C ARG A 160 2.90 -6.95 -30.70
N THR A 161 3.75 -7.95 -30.95
CA THR A 161 3.31 -9.22 -31.52
C THR A 161 2.53 -10.04 -30.48
N GLY A 162 1.61 -10.90 -30.95
CA GLY A 162 0.84 -11.78 -30.05
C GLY A 162 1.73 -12.67 -29.17
N ARG A 163 2.89 -13.07 -29.68
CA ARG A 163 3.87 -13.86 -28.92
C ARG A 163 4.54 -13.04 -27.82
N GLU A 164 4.91 -11.79 -28.08
CA GLU A 164 5.47 -10.89 -27.05
C GLU A 164 4.45 -10.55 -25.97
N VAL A 165 3.19 -10.34 -26.35
CA VAL A 165 2.11 -10.11 -25.40
C VAL A 165 1.91 -11.37 -24.53
N LEU A 166 1.70 -12.53 -25.15
CA LEU A 166 1.47 -13.79 -24.44
C LEU A 166 2.64 -14.16 -23.53
N GLY A 167 3.87 -14.06 -24.02
CA GLY A 167 5.08 -14.28 -23.21
C GLY A 167 5.18 -13.30 -22.05
N GLY A 168 4.86 -12.01 -22.26
CA GLY A 168 4.84 -11.00 -21.20
C GLY A 168 3.76 -11.24 -20.14
N LEU A 169 2.57 -11.71 -20.52
CA LEU A 169 1.51 -12.05 -19.57
C LEU A 169 1.89 -13.26 -18.70
N VAL A 170 2.44 -14.32 -19.30
CA VAL A 170 2.88 -15.50 -18.55
C VAL A 170 4.09 -15.18 -17.66
N ALA A 171 5.04 -14.40 -18.18
CA ALA A 171 6.22 -13.99 -17.44
C ALA A 171 5.90 -13.09 -16.25
N ALA A 172 4.73 -12.44 -16.22
CA ALA A 172 4.26 -11.69 -15.06
C ALA A 172 4.14 -12.58 -13.81
N GLY A 173 3.90 -13.88 -14.01
CA GLY A 173 3.77 -14.88 -12.95
C GLY A 173 2.38 -14.95 -12.34
N ARG A 174 2.22 -15.89 -11.40
CA ARG A 174 0.93 -16.25 -10.81
C ARG A 174 0.20 -15.04 -10.22
N GLY A 175 -1.07 -14.87 -10.59
CA GLY A 175 -1.93 -13.78 -10.11
C GLY A 175 -1.65 -12.39 -10.69
N ALA A 176 -0.67 -12.22 -11.58
CA ALA A 176 -0.28 -10.91 -12.12
C ALA A 176 -0.64 -10.70 -13.60
N HIS A 177 -1.31 -11.67 -14.26
CA HIS A 177 -1.62 -11.60 -15.70
C HIS A 177 -2.51 -10.40 -16.05
N ALA A 178 -3.54 -10.10 -15.25
CA ALA A 178 -4.43 -8.96 -15.48
C ALA A 178 -3.69 -7.63 -15.30
N THR A 179 -2.86 -7.52 -14.26
CA THR A 179 -1.99 -6.36 -14.02
C THR A 179 -1.01 -6.13 -15.17
N ALA A 180 -0.42 -7.20 -15.71
CA ALA A 180 0.45 -7.11 -16.87
C ALA A 180 -0.30 -6.65 -18.12
N ALA A 181 -1.50 -7.18 -18.38
CA ALA A 181 -2.35 -6.75 -19.47
C ALA A 181 -2.74 -5.25 -19.36
N ALA A 182 -3.22 -4.84 -18.18
CA ALA A 182 -3.55 -3.46 -17.86
C ALA A 182 -2.35 -2.53 -18.13
N ARG A 183 -1.17 -2.90 -17.64
CA ARG A 183 0.06 -2.14 -17.85
C ARG A 183 0.44 -2.03 -19.32
N MET A 184 0.34 -3.11 -20.10
CA MET A 184 0.61 -3.05 -21.55
C MET A 184 -0.33 -2.06 -22.26
N LEU A 185 -1.61 -2.07 -21.91
CA LEU A 185 -2.61 -1.17 -22.47
C LEU A 185 -2.38 0.29 -22.08
N LEU A 186 -2.04 0.55 -20.82
CA LEU A 186 -1.78 1.87 -20.27
C LEU A 186 -0.46 2.47 -20.80
N GLN A 187 0.61 1.67 -20.88
CA GLN A 187 1.91 2.11 -21.41
C GLN A 187 1.88 2.47 -22.89
N ALA A 188 0.94 1.94 -23.67
CA ALA A 188 0.75 2.33 -25.05
C ALA A 188 0.19 3.75 -25.21
N ARG A 189 -0.21 4.40 -24.10
CA ARG A 189 -0.78 5.75 -24.10
C ARG A 189 0.28 6.77 -23.67
N PRO A 190 0.56 7.81 -24.48
CA PRO A 190 1.55 8.82 -24.13
C PRO A 190 1.16 9.59 -22.86
N ASP A 191 -0.13 9.89 -22.69
CA ASP A 191 -0.64 10.70 -21.57
C ASP A 191 -0.60 9.97 -20.23
N PHE A 192 -0.57 8.63 -20.25
CA PHE A 192 -0.39 7.83 -19.03
C PHE A 192 0.98 8.09 -18.40
N ALA A 193 2.04 8.25 -19.22
CA ALA A 193 3.38 8.49 -18.70
C ALA A 193 3.51 9.83 -17.96
N ALA A 194 2.67 10.81 -18.31
CA ALA A 194 2.64 12.15 -17.73
C ALA A 194 1.90 12.23 -16.39
N LEU A 195 1.18 11.18 -15.99
CA LEU A 195 0.51 11.12 -14.69
C LEU A 195 1.50 10.87 -13.54
N PRO A 196 1.20 11.38 -12.33
CA PRO A 196 1.90 10.98 -11.11
C PRO A 196 1.86 9.46 -10.94
N ALA A 197 2.94 8.92 -10.41
CA ALA A 197 3.12 7.48 -10.46
C ALA A 197 2.21 6.72 -9.47
N SER A 198 1.73 7.38 -8.40
CA SER A 198 0.63 6.89 -7.55
C SER A 198 -0.63 6.64 -8.38
N GLU A 199 -1.04 7.61 -9.19
CA GLU A 199 -2.19 7.51 -10.09
C GLU A 199 -2.00 6.45 -11.16
N ARG A 200 -0.79 6.34 -11.72
CA ARG A 200 -0.47 5.27 -12.68
C ARG A 200 -0.68 3.89 -12.08
N ASN A 201 -0.35 3.70 -10.80
CA ASN A 201 -0.57 2.42 -10.11
C ASN A 201 -2.04 2.18 -9.78
N ALA A 202 -2.71 3.18 -9.20
CA ALA A 202 -4.14 3.07 -8.87
C ALA A 202 -4.93 2.73 -10.13
N LEU A 203 -4.63 3.41 -11.24
CA LEU A 203 -5.24 3.12 -12.53
C LEU A 203 -4.86 1.73 -13.06
N THR A 204 -3.60 1.30 -12.92
CA THR A 204 -3.19 -0.05 -13.32
C THR A 204 -3.95 -1.13 -12.53
N ALA A 205 -4.11 -0.95 -11.22
CA ALA A 205 -4.86 -1.86 -10.35
C ALA A 205 -6.36 -1.85 -10.72
N ALA A 206 -6.97 -0.67 -10.87
CA ALA A 206 -8.38 -0.55 -11.24
C ALA A 206 -8.70 -1.22 -12.59
N ILE A 207 -7.82 -1.05 -13.59
CA ILE A 207 -7.98 -1.70 -14.89
C ILE A 207 -7.73 -3.22 -14.81
N ALA A 208 -6.80 -3.67 -13.97
CA ALA A 208 -6.60 -5.10 -13.71
C ALA A 208 -7.83 -5.72 -13.05
N ASP A 209 -8.38 -5.09 -12.02
CA ASP A 209 -9.61 -5.52 -11.35
C ASP A 209 -10.79 -5.54 -12.32
N HIS A 210 -10.91 -4.55 -13.21
CA HIS A 210 -11.93 -4.56 -14.24
C HIS A 210 -11.78 -5.76 -15.17
N LEU A 211 -10.57 -6.08 -15.61
CA LEU A 211 -10.32 -7.26 -16.44
C LEU A 211 -10.69 -8.55 -15.71
N GLU A 212 -10.32 -8.68 -14.44
CA GLU A 212 -10.68 -9.85 -13.61
C GLU A 212 -12.20 -9.94 -13.42
N ALA A 213 -12.88 -8.81 -13.16
CA ALA A 213 -14.33 -8.74 -13.05
C ALA A 213 -15.07 -9.20 -14.31
N GLN A 214 -14.58 -8.86 -15.50
CA GLN A 214 -15.16 -9.32 -16.76
C GLN A 214 -15.10 -10.84 -16.87
N PHE A 215 -13.98 -11.47 -16.49
CA PHE A 215 -13.84 -12.93 -16.49
C PHE A 215 -14.61 -13.62 -15.36
N GLU A 216 -14.86 -12.92 -14.25
CA GLU A 216 -15.68 -13.42 -13.14
C GLU A 216 -17.17 -13.45 -13.53
N ASN A 217 -17.68 -12.34 -14.05
CA ASN A 217 -19.10 -12.16 -14.35
C ASN A 217 -19.57 -12.81 -15.66
N HIS A 218 -18.65 -13.39 -16.44
CA HIS A 218 -19.01 -14.11 -17.66
C HIS A 218 -19.61 -15.50 -17.32
N GLU A 219 -20.95 -15.57 -17.33
CA GLU A 219 -21.71 -16.81 -17.24
C GLU A 219 -21.48 -17.70 -18.46
N ARG A 220 -21.17 -18.98 -18.23
CA ARG A 220 -21.06 -19.98 -19.29
C ARG A 220 -22.44 -20.54 -19.60
N GLU A 221 -23.03 -20.14 -20.72
CA GLU A 221 -24.08 -20.96 -21.33
C GLU A 221 -23.41 -22.20 -21.95
N GLN A 222 -23.88 -23.40 -21.63
CA GLN A 222 -23.38 -24.60 -22.31
C GLN A 222 -23.81 -24.53 -23.78
N PRO A 223 -22.89 -24.64 -24.75
CA PRO A 223 -23.28 -24.67 -26.14
C PRO A 223 -24.19 -25.88 -26.38
N GLY A 224 -25.32 -25.66 -27.03
CA GLY A 224 -26.19 -26.74 -27.48
C GLY A 224 -25.45 -27.69 -28.43
N PRO A 225 -25.94 -28.93 -28.64
CA PRO A 225 -25.26 -29.95 -29.44
C PRO A 225 -25.18 -29.64 -30.94
N GLU A 226 -25.77 -28.54 -31.41
CA GLU A 226 -25.86 -28.16 -32.81
C GLU A 226 -24.62 -27.39 -33.27
N ILE A 227 -24.13 -27.66 -34.49
CA ILE A 227 -22.97 -26.98 -35.08
C ILE A 227 -23.15 -25.45 -35.09
N GLY A 228 -24.38 -24.97 -35.32
CA GLY A 228 -24.71 -23.54 -35.25
C GLY A 228 -24.54 -22.94 -33.85
N ALA A 229 -24.91 -23.69 -32.80
CA ALA A 229 -24.73 -23.27 -31.41
C ALA A 229 -23.24 -23.23 -31.02
N VAL A 230 -22.44 -24.19 -31.48
CA VAL A 230 -20.98 -24.21 -31.25
C VAL A 230 -20.27 -23.04 -31.95
N LEU A 231 -20.69 -22.67 -33.17
CA LEU A 231 -20.14 -21.51 -33.88
C LEU A 231 -20.55 -20.19 -33.23
N ALA A 232 -21.81 -20.07 -32.79
CA ALA A 232 -22.30 -18.89 -32.08
C ALA A 232 -21.57 -18.70 -30.74
N ASP A 233 -21.38 -19.78 -29.97
CA ASP A 233 -20.61 -19.77 -28.72
C ASP A 233 -19.15 -19.35 -28.94
N ARG A 234 -18.49 -19.88 -29.97
CA ARG A 234 -17.13 -19.46 -30.34
C ARG A 234 -17.06 -17.98 -30.71
N GLN A 235 -18.04 -17.47 -31.46
CA GLN A 235 -18.11 -16.06 -31.80
C GLN A 235 -18.31 -15.19 -30.55
N GLN A 236 -19.25 -15.57 -29.67
CA GLN A 236 -19.53 -14.88 -28.42
C GLN A 236 -18.32 -14.84 -27.48
N LEU A 237 -17.57 -15.94 -27.37
CA LEU A 237 -16.35 -16.01 -26.54
C LEU A 237 -15.20 -15.17 -27.10
N ALA A 238 -15.02 -15.17 -28.42
CA ALA A 238 -14.04 -14.31 -29.07
C ALA A 238 -14.42 -12.82 -28.93
N GLU A 239 -15.70 -12.49 -29.11
CA GLU A 239 -16.25 -11.16 -28.88
C GLU A 239 -16.06 -10.74 -27.42
N PHE A 240 -16.32 -11.63 -26.46
CA PHE A 240 -16.11 -11.37 -25.03
C PHE A 240 -14.66 -10.98 -24.72
N GLY A 241 -13.68 -11.81 -25.11
CA GLY A 241 -12.27 -11.53 -24.83
C GLY A 241 -11.77 -10.22 -25.46
N SER A 242 -12.21 -9.92 -26.68
CA SER A 242 -11.91 -8.65 -27.35
C SER A 242 -12.62 -7.46 -26.69
N THR A 243 -13.88 -7.65 -26.26
CA THR A 243 -14.71 -6.59 -25.62
C THR A 243 -14.19 -6.25 -24.23
N ALA A 244 -13.72 -7.22 -23.45
CA ALA A 244 -13.09 -7.00 -22.15
C ALA A 244 -11.88 -6.06 -22.29
N ILE A 245 -10.98 -6.33 -23.25
CA ILE A 245 -9.83 -5.45 -23.54
C ILE A 245 -10.26 -4.10 -24.10
N THR A 246 -11.32 -4.06 -24.92
CA THR A 246 -11.82 -2.82 -25.51
C THR A 246 -12.40 -1.89 -24.45
N THR A 247 -13.18 -2.43 -23.51
CA THR A 247 -13.76 -1.70 -22.39
C THR A 247 -12.68 -1.24 -21.42
N ALA A 248 -11.80 -2.14 -20.98
CA ALA A 248 -10.66 -1.78 -20.13
C ALA A 248 -9.79 -0.68 -20.76
N SER A 249 -9.58 -0.72 -22.07
CA SER A 249 -8.84 0.35 -22.76
C SER A 249 -9.64 1.67 -22.77
N ARG A 250 -10.94 1.64 -23.03
CA ARG A 250 -11.78 2.85 -23.02
C ARG A 250 -11.81 3.49 -21.63
N ASP A 251 -12.08 2.72 -20.59
CA ASP A 251 -12.14 3.16 -19.20
C ASP A 251 -10.79 3.76 -18.76
N ALA A 252 -9.68 3.13 -19.16
CA ALA A 252 -8.35 3.69 -18.96
C ALA A 252 -8.16 5.08 -19.61
N GLY A 253 -8.78 5.32 -20.76
CA GLY A 253 -8.74 6.64 -21.41
C GLY A 253 -9.54 7.69 -20.68
N GLU A 254 -10.78 7.35 -20.36
CA GLU A 254 -11.68 8.23 -19.62
C GLU A 254 -11.06 8.66 -18.29
N GLU A 255 -10.41 7.74 -17.57
CA GLU A 255 -9.76 8.04 -16.30
C GLU A 255 -8.46 8.84 -16.45
N ILE A 256 -7.63 8.57 -17.48
CA ILE A 256 -6.45 9.41 -17.77
C ILE A 256 -6.88 10.86 -18.07
N ASP A 257 -7.91 11.04 -18.89
CA ASP A 257 -8.45 12.35 -19.24
C ASP A 257 -9.10 13.05 -18.04
N HIS A 258 -9.73 12.28 -17.15
CA HIS A 258 -10.25 12.78 -15.88
C HIS A 258 -9.12 13.27 -14.96
N LEU A 259 -8.06 12.47 -14.79
CA LEU A 259 -6.91 12.82 -13.96
C LEU A 259 -6.13 14.02 -14.50
N HIS A 260 -5.94 14.14 -15.82
CA HIS A 260 -5.32 15.33 -16.39
C HIS A 260 -6.16 16.58 -16.15
N ARG A 261 -7.49 16.52 -16.33
CA ARG A 261 -8.38 17.64 -16.00
C ARG A 261 -8.31 18.01 -14.51
N PHE A 262 -8.31 17.01 -13.63
CA PHE A 262 -8.16 17.20 -12.19
C PHE A 262 -6.85 17.89 -11.85
N PHE A 263 -5.72 17.47 -12.43
CA PHE A 263 -4.42 18.09 -12.19
C PHE A 263 -4.24 19.44 -12.87
N ASP A 264 -4.93 19.71 -13.98
CA ASP A 264 -4.97 21.03 -14.60
C ASP A 264 -5.76 22.03 -13.74
N GLU A 265 -6.79 21.56 -13.01
CA GLU A 265 -7.60 22.39 -12.10
C GLU A 265 -6.92 22.64 -10.74
N ILE A 266 -6.27 21.62 -10.16
CA ILE A 266 -5.75 21.66 -8.77
C ILE A 266 -4.22 21.89 -8.74
N GLY A 267 -3.54 21.68 -9.87
CA GLY A 267 -2.08 21.68 -9.95
C GLY A 267 -1.51 20.27 -9.78
N ARG A 268 -0.44 19.97 -10.53
CA ARG A 268 0.27 18.68 -10.40
C ARG A 268 1.04 18.64 -9.08
N PRO A 269 1.00 17.52 -8.32
CA PRO A 269 1.90 17.35 -7.19
C PRO A 269 3.36 17.46 -7.68
N PRO A 270 4.23 18.19 -6.98
CA PRO A 270 5.63 18.33 -7.39
C PRO A 270 6.30 16.97 -7.42
N ALA A 271 7.13 16.71 -8.43
CA ALA A 271 7.95 15.50 -8.45
C ALA A 271 8.91 15.58 -7.25
N VAL A 272 8.69 14.73 -6.24
CA VAL A 272 9.59 14.65 -5.07
C VAL A 272 10.94 14.19 -5.59
N GLU A 273 11.93 15.10 -5.60
CA GLU A 273 13.29 14.79 -6.01
C GLU A 273 13.90 13.74 -5.07
N ARG A 274 15.04 13.14 -5.40
CA ARG A 274 15.71 12.24 -4.44
C ARG A 274 16.37 13.07 -3.35
N ALA A 275 16.22 12.68 -2.08
CA ALA A 275 16.97 13.28 -0.99
C ALA A 275 18.46 12.93 -1.13
N GLU A 276 19.35 13.90 -0.90
CA GLU A 276 20.80 13.74 -1.01
C GLU A 276 21.42 13.07 0.23
N SER A 277 20.70 13.08 1.35
CA SER A 277 21.17 12.49 2.62
C SER A 277 20.02 11.97 3.49
N VAL A 278 20.36 11.11 4.47
CA VAL A 278 19.40 10.63 5.48
C VAL A 278 18.78 11.81 6.25
N ARG A 279 19.58 12.82 6.59
CA ARG A 279 19.08 14.03 7.25
C ARG A 279 18.02 14.76 6.43
N GLU A 280 18.27 14.93 5.13
CA GLU A 280 17.29 15.55 4.24
C GLU A 280 16.03 14.71 4.09
N LEU A 281 16.16 13.38 4.01
CA LEU A 281 15.02 12.48 4.01
C LEU A 281 14.18 12.65 5.30
N CYS A 282 14.82 12.72 6.46
CA CYS A 282 14.14 12.95 7.73
C CYS A 282 13.38 14.28 7.75
N VAL A 283 13.97 15.37 7.25
CA VAL A 283 13.27 16.68 7.07
C VAL A 283 12.03 16.55 6.17
N ARG A 284 12.09 15.73 5.12
CA ARG A 284 10.94 15.51 4.23
C ARG A 284 9.85 14.65 4.87
N ILE A 285 10.24 13.64 5.64
CA ILE A 285 9.29 12.84 6.44
C ILE A 285 8.61 13.75 7.46
N GLN A 286 9.34 14.62 8.15
CA GLN A 286 8.79 15.63 9.05
C GLN A 286 7.75 16.51 8.33
N GLY A 287 8.07 17.03 7.14
CA GLY A 287 7.13 17.83 6.34
C GLY A 287 5.87 17.05 5.94
N ALA A 288 6.00 15.78 5.57
CA ALA A 288 4.86 14.92 5.25
C ALA A 288 3.98 14.65 6.49
N VAL A 289 4.59 14.43 7.66
CA VAL A 289 3.85 14.29 8.93
C VAL A 289 3.10 15.59 9.25
N ALA A 290 3.78 16.74 9.15
CA ALA A 290 3.19 18.05 9.40
C ALA A 290 1.96 18.35 8.52
N GLU A 291 2.03 17.98 7.23
CA GLU A 291 0.89 18.10 6.30
C GLU A 291 -0.27 17.19 6.71
N LEU A 292 0.01 15.93 7.08
CA LEU A 292 -1.03 14.96 7.42
C LEU A 292 -1.71 15.25 8.76
N THR A 293 -0.97 15.78 9.74
CA THR A 293 -1.50 16.13 11.07
C THR A 293 -2.02 17.56 11.15
N ASP A 294 -1.97 18.34 10.05
CA ASP A 294 -2.27 19.78 10.04
C ASP A 294 -1.46 20.58 11.10
N ALA A 295 -0.25 20.11 11.42
CA ALA A 295 0.61 20.66 12.47
C ALA A 295 1.93 21.17 11.85
N PRO A 296 2.01 22.45 11.47
CA PRO A 296 3.12 22.97 10.67
C PRO A 296 4.45 23.07 11.44
N ASN A 297 4.40 23.03 12.77
CA ASN A 297 5.55 23.18 13.64
C ASN A 297 6.01 21.83 14.21
N SER A 298 7.27 21.77 14.64
CA SER A 298 7.83 20.59 15.28
C SER A 298 8.79 20.95 16.40
N ARG A 299 8.81 20.12 17.45
CA ARG A 299 9.76 20.20 18.56
C ARG A 299 11.13 19.61 18.22
N TRP A 300 11.32 18.97 17.06
CA TRP A 300 12.60 18.38 16.66
C TRP A 300 13.73 19.41 16.68
N ASP A 301 14.83 19.07 17.35
CA ASP A 301 16.00 19.96 17.49
C ASP A 301 16.91 20.00 16.24
N GLY A 302 16.57 19.23 15.21
CA GLY A 302 17.36 19.09 13.98
C GLY A 302 18.57 18.17 14.11
N THR A 303 18.72 17.47 15.24
CA THR A 303 19.84 16.57 15.52
C THR A 303 19.43 15.12 15.27
N ILE A 304 20.37 14.33 14.74
CA ILE A 304 20.26 12.88 14.58
C ILE A 304 21.42 12.25 15.34
N GLU A 305 21.12 11.34 16.26
CA GLU A 305 22.09 10.64 17.10
C GLU A 305 21.87 9.13 17.07
N PRO A 306 22.91 8.32 17.39
CA PRO A 306 22.70 6.89 17.59
C PRO A 306 21.83 6.62 18.82
N ASP A 307 20.92 5.66 18.70
CA ASP A 307 20.15 5.15 19.84
C ASP A 307 21.02 4.24 20.72
N LEU A 308 21.32 4.68 21.95
CA LEU A 308 22.03 3.92 22.98
C LEU A 308 21.14 3.68 24.22
N GLY A 309 19.82 3.76 24.07
CA GLY A 309 18.86 3.56 25.16
C GLY A 309 18.72 4.77 26.10
N GLN A 310 18.99 5.98 25.61
CA GLN A 310 18.75 7.23 26.35
C GLN A 310 17.26 7.55 26.46
N PRO A 311 16.85 8.37 27.46
CA PRO A 311 15.49 8.86 27.55
C PRO A 311 15.07 9.64 26.30
N LEU A 312 13.78 9.58 25.99
CA LEU A 312 13.16 10.25 24.86
C LEU A 312 13.26 11.77 25.03
N ASP A 313 14.01 12.41 24.14
CA ASP A 313 14.12 13.86 23.99
C ASP A 313 13.55 14.29 22.61
N THR A 314 13.86 15.51 22.20
CA THR A 314 13.51 16.03 20.87
C THR A 314 14.58 15.75 19.82
N THR A 315 15.56 14.88 20.11
CA THR A 315 16.59 14.44 19.17
C THR A 315 16.16 13.15 18.47
N LEU A 316 16.40 13.06 17.16
CA LEU A 316 16.10 11.84 16.39
C LEU A 316 17.16 10.78 16.64
N ARG A 317 16.76 9.74 17.37
CA ARG A 317 17.64 8.61 17.69
C ARG A 317 17.35 7.45 16.75
N LEU A 318 18.35 7.04 15.99
CA LEU A 318 18.28 5.90 15.08
C LEU A 318 19.30 4.85 15.49
N THR A 319 18.91 3.58 15.44
CA THR A 319 19.88 2.48 15.54
C THR A 319 20.77 2.45 14.30
N GLU A 320 21.99 1.91 14.42
CA GLU A 320 22.89 1.73 13.27
C GLU A 320 22.21 0.99 12.11
N ARG A 321 21.34 0.02 12.43
CA ARG A 321 20.55 -0.73 11.44
C ARG A 321 19.54 0.15 10.71
N GLN A 322 18.84 1.03 11.42
CA GLN A 322 17.84 1.93 10.83
C GLN A 322 18.51 2.99 9.95
N GLU A 323 19.60 3.59 10.44
CA GLU A 323 20.37 4.57 9.66
C GLU A 323 20.92 3.94 8.37
N ALA A 324 21.56 2.76 8.47
CA ALA A 324 22.04 2.03 7.31
C ALA A 324 20.91 1.67 6.32
N ALA A 325 19.73 1.27 6.81
CA ALA A 325 18.60 0.95 5.96
C ALA A 325 18.05 2.17 5.19
N LEU A 326 18.04 3.36 5.82
CA LEU A 326 17.68 4.61 5.13
C LEU A 326 18.74 5.01 4.11
N GLU A 327 20.03 4.84 4.41
CA GLU A 327 21.09 5.06 3.43
C GLU A 327 20.97 4.15 2.22
N ASP A 328 20.72 2.86 2.44
CA ASP A 328 20.58 1.88 1.37
C ASP A 328 19.34 2.17 0.51
N LEU A 329 18.25 2.63 1.14
CA LEU A 329 17.08 3.13 0.42
C LEU A 329 17.44 4.28 -0.53
N LEU A 330 18.22 5.27 -0.07
CA LEU A 330 18.64 6.41 -0.90
C LEU A 330 19.59 6.00 -2.04
N LYS A 331 20.40 4.96 -1.82
CA LYS A 331 21.29 4.37 -2.85
C LYS A 331 20.53 3.48 -3.85
N SER A 332 19.35 2.98 -3.49
CA SER A 332 18.55 2.09 -4.34
C SER A 332 17.94 2.80 -5.55
N SER A 333 17.49 2.03 -6.55
CA SER A 333 16.83 2.56 -7.74
C SER A 333 15.98 1.49 -8.42
N ARG A 334 15.17 1.88 -9.41
CA ARG A 334 14.39 0.92 -10.20
C ARG A 334 15.24 -0.16 -10.88
N THR A 335 16.45 0.17 -11.32
CA THR A 335 17.37 -0.79 -11.97
C THR A 335 18.16 -1.62 -10.96
N ARG A 336 18.18 -1.21 -9.69
CA ARG A 336 18.87 -1.88 -8.61
C ARG A 336 18.05 -1.75 -7.31
N PRO A 337 16.94 -2.51 -7.20
CA PRO A 337 16.06 -2.44 -6.04
C PRO A 337 16.75 -3.05 -4.81
N LEU A 338 16.28 -2.66 -3.62
CA LEU A 338 16.66 -3.28 -2.36
C LEU A 338 16.25 -4.76 -2.35
N ALA A 339 17.05 -5.58 -1.66
CA ALA A 339 16.61 -6.93 -1.34
C ALA A 339 15.40 -6.87 -0.38
N PRO A 340 14.52 -7.88 -0.37
CA PRO A 340 13.30 -7.84 0.44
C PRO A 340 13.54 -7.54 1.94
N ALA A 341 14.60 -8.11 2.52
CA ALA A 341 14.95 -7.88 3.92
C ALA A 341 15.39 -6.43 4.19
N ASP A 342 16.12 -5.83 3.25
CA ASP A 342 16.60 -4.45 3.35
C ASP A 342 15.46 -3.46 3.10
N ALA A 343 14.53 -3.79 2.19
CA ALA A 343 13.32 -3.02 1.97
C ALA A 343 12.41 -3.01 3.21
N THR A 344 12.28 -4.16 3.91
CA THR A 344 11.57 -4.23 5.20
C THR A 344 12.28 -3.43 6.28
N ALA A 345 13.61 -3.49 6.37
CA ALA A 345 14.36 -2.66 7.31
C ALA A 345 14.21 -1.15 7.01
N ALA A 346 14.19 -0.77 5.73
CA ALA A 346 13.97 0.62 5.32
C ALA A 346 12.55 1.08 5.65
N ARG A 347 11.54 0.22 5.45
CA ARG A 347 10.15 0.47 5.83
C ARG A 347 10.02 0.70 7.34
N GLU A 348 10.63 -0.18 8.14
CA GLU A 348 10.68 -0.05 9.60
C GLU A 348 11.35 1.27 10.01
N ALA A 349 12.48 1.62 9.40
CA ALA A 349 13.18 2.87 9.69
C ALA A 349 12.35 4.11 9.36
N VAL A 350 11.66 4.14 8.20
CA VAL A 350 10.74 5.24 7.84
C VAL A 350 9.61 5.36 8.86
N GLN A 351 9.04 4.23 9.29
CA GLN A 351 7.97 4.23 10.30
C GLN A 351 8.45 4.76 11.66
N VAL A 352 9.66 4.40 12.10
CA VAL A 352 10.26 4.90 13.36
C VAL A 352 10.53 6.41 13.29
N VAL A 353 11.02 6.90 12.15
CA VAL A 353 11.22 8.33 11.91
C VAL A 353 9.88 9.07 11.92
N ALA A 354 8.87 8.54 11.22
CA ALA A 354 7.52 9.10 11.20
C ALA A 354 6.88 9.16 12.59
N ALA A 355 7.00 8.09 13.39
CA ALA A 355 6.48 8.06 14.76
C ALA A 355 7.20 9.08 15.65
N SER A 356 8.52 9.23 15.51
CA SER A 356 9.26 10.27 16.24
C SER A 356 8.75 11.66 15.90
N TYR A 357 8.52 11.95 14.61
CA TYR A 357 8.00 13.25 14.18
C TYR A 357 6.55 13.50 14.59
N ALA A 358 5.68 12.48 14.55
CA ALA A 358 4.31 12.61 15.02
C ALA A 358 4.26 12.96 16.51
N ARG A 359 5.16 12.40 17.33
CA ARG A 359 5.28 12.77 18.75
C ARG A 359 5.69 14.23 18.95
N TRP A 360 6.46 14.79 18.02
CA TRP A 360 6.98 16.15 18.11
C TRP A 360 6.19 17.17 17.30
N ALA A 361 5.16 16.74 16.59
CA ALA A 361 4.27 17.62 15.85
C ALA A 361 3.49 18.48 16.83
N VAL A 362 3.43 19.78 16.55
CA VAL A 362 2.75 20.76 17.39
C VAL A 362 2.03 21.79 16.51
N PRO A 363 0.91 22.37 16.98
CA PRO A 363 0.15 23.32 16.20
C PRO A 363 0.89 24.66 16.03
N GLU A 364 0.35 25.55 15.19
CA GLU A 364 0.97 26.85 14.91
C GLU A 364 1.12 27.71 16.18
N GLU A 365 0.15 27.59 17.10
CA GLU A 365 0.07 28.34 18.35
C GLU A 365 1.02 27.83 19.45
N TYR A 366 1.68 26.69 19.24
CA TYR A 366 2.57 26.09 20.23
C TYR A 366 3.89 26.87 20.32
N ASP A 367 4.14 27.46 21.48
CA ASP A 367 5.31 28.31 21.75
C ASP A 367 6.12 27.83 22.97
N ALA A 368 7.20 28.55 23.30
CA ALA A 368 8.05 28.23 24.44
C ALA A 368 7.32 28.23 25.81
N ARG A 369 6.16 28.89 25.93
CA ARG A 369 5.36 28.87 27.16
C ARG A 369 4.61 27.55 27.29
N HIS A 370 4.11 27.02 26.17
CA HIS A 370 3.49 25.70 26.12
C HIS A 370 4.51 24.62 26.46
N GLU A 371 5.73 24.70 25.89
CA GLU A 371 6.82 23.78 26.21
C GLU A 371 7.17 23.82 27.72
N ALA A 372 7.35 25.01 28.29
CA ALA A 372 7.66 25.16 29.71
C ALA A 372 6.54 24.68 30.65
N ALA A 373 5.28 24.74 30.20
CA ALA A 373 4.13 24.21 30.93
C ALA A 373 4.02 22.68 30.81
N ALA A 374 4.42 22.11 29.68
CA ALA A 374 4.40 20.68 29.41
C ALA A 374 5.53 19.92 30.09
N GLU A 375 6.75 20.48 30.14
CA GLU A 375 7.96 19.86 30.70
C GLU A 375 7.76 19.17 32.07
N PRO A 376 7.14 19.80 33.10
CA PRO A 376 6.98 19.16 34.41
C PRO A 376 5.99 17.99 34.43
N VAL A 377 5.11 17.87 33.44
CA VAL A 377 4.05 16.84 33.39
C VAL A 377 4.24 15.82 32.27
N ALA A 378 5.15 16.06 31.33
CA ALA A 378 5.44 15.19 30.17
C ALA A 378 5.61 13.70 30.52
N PRO A 379 6.31 13.30 31.62
CA PRO A 379 6.44 11.88 31.96
C PRO A 379 5.10 11.14 32.16
N ARG A 380 4.04 11.87 32.55
CA ARG A 380 2.69 11.29 32.72
C ARG A 380 2.05 10.91 31.39
N PHE A 381 2.43 11.58 30.30
CA PHE A 381 1.82 11.44 28.97
C PHE A 381 2.68 10.63 27.99
N ALA A 382 3.89 10.23 28.38
CA ALA A 382 4.80 9.47 27.51
C ALA A 382 4.17 8.20 26.90
N THR A 383 3.31 7.49 27.64
CA THR A 383 2.62 6.28 27.15
C THR A 383 1.65 6.61 26.02
N ILE A 384 0.84 7.66 26.18
CA ILE A 384 -0.13 8.05 25.14
C ILE A 384 0.57 8.67 23.93
N GLU A 385 1.60 9.49 24.16
CA GLU A 385 2.45 10.01 23.09
C GLU A 385 2.98 8.89 22.20
N HIS A 386 3.54 7.86 22.82
CA HIS A 386 4.08 6.72 22.08
C HIS A 386 2.96 5.92 21.39
N ALA A 387 1.81 5.72 22.04
CA ALA A 387 0.67 5.01 21.48
C ALA A 387 0.11 5.69 20.22
N VAL A 388 -0.18 6.99 20.31
CA VAL A 388 -0.75 7.80 19.24
C VAL A 388 0.23 7.94 18.09
N ALA A 389 1.48 8.29 18.37
CA ALA A 389 2.49 8.48 17.34
C ALA A 389 2.81 7.19 16.57
N THR A 390 2.87 6.05 17.27
CA THR A 390 3.09 4.74 16.63
C THR A 390 1.89 4.33 15.79
N ALA A 391 0.67 4.48 16.31
CA ALA A 391 -0.55 4.18 15.57
C ALA A 391 -0.67 5.04 14.31
N PHE A 392 -0.41 6.35 14.42
CA PHE A 392 -0.41 7.28 13.29
C PHE A 392 0.62 6.87 12.23
N ALA A 393 1.86 6.59 12.62
CA ALA A 393 2.91 6.21 11.68
C ALA A 393 2.61 4.87 10.98
N GLU A 394 2.01 3.91 11.68
CA GLU A 394 1.57 2.64 11.10
C GLU A 394 0.43 2.83 10.08
N ASP A 395 -0.56 3.67 10.40
CA ASP A 395 -1.77 3.87 9.60
C ASP A 395 -1.50 4.75 8.36
N HIS A 396 -0.59 5.72 8.48
CA HIS A 396 -0.28 6.70 7.43
C HIS A 396 1.06 6.46 6.71
N LEU A 397 1.74 5.34 6.93
CA LEU A 397 3.06 5.08 6.33
C LEU A 397 3.05 5.21 4.80
N ARG A 398 1.96 4.81 4.16
CA ARG A 398 1.79 4.89 2.69
C ARG A 398 1.82 6.35 2.22
N ASP A 399 1.01 7.19 2.86
CA ASP A 399 0.91 8.62 2.58
C ASP A 399 2.22 9.36 2.86
N ILE A 400 2.89 9.01 3.94
CA ILE A 400 4.19 9.56 4.33
C ILE A 400 5.25 9.19 3.29
N ALA A 401 5.30 7.92 2.87
CA ALA A 401 6.25 7.47 1.84
C ALA A 401 6.01 8.18 0.50
N ASP A 402 4.75 8.33 0.08
CA ASP A 402 4.41 8.95 -1.21
C ASP A 402 4.73 10.46 -1.24
N ARG A 403 4.70 11.15 -0.10
CA ARG A 403 5.05 12.58 0.03
C ARG A 403 6.54 12.84 0.26
N SER A 404 7.25 11.91 0.91
CA SER A 404 8.66 12.11 1.32
C SER A 404 9.68 11.50 0.37
N LEU A 405 9.30 10.49 -0.42
CA LEU A 405 10.20 9.74 -1.28
C LEU A 405 9.83 9.87 -2.76
N PRO A 406 10.82 9.82 -3.68
CA PRO A 406 10.57 9.53 -5.08
C PRO A 406 9.80 8.23 -5.20
N TYR A 407 8.89 8.17 -6.17
CA TYR A 407 7.96 7.06 -6.32
C TYR A 407 8.62 5.66 -6.40
N ASP A 408 9.77 5.52 -7.06
CA ASP A 408 10.48 4.23 -7.17
C ASP A 408 10.98 3.75 -5.78
N LEU A 409 11.28 4.68 -4.87
CA LEU A 409 11.68 4.39 -3.49
C LEU A 409 10.45 4.17 -2.61
N ALA A 410 9.42 5.02 -2.74
CA ALA A 410 8.14 4.86 -2.05
C ALA A 410 7.51 3.49 -2.35
N THR A 411 7.60 3.01 -3.59
CA THR A 411 7.07 1.69 -3.98
C THR A 411 7.81 0.56 -3.28
N GLN A 412 9.14 0.63 -3.17
CA GLN A 412 9.93 -0.37 -2.42
C GLN A 412 9.54 -0.39 -0.94
N VAL A 413 9.32 0.77 -0.33
CA VAL A 413 8.87 0.89 1.08
C VAL A 413 7.45 0.35 1.26
N ARG A 414 6.52 0.69 0.36
CA ARG A 414 5.11 0.25 0.43
C ARG A 414 4.94 -1.26 0.22
N GLN A 415 5.72 -1.84 -0.70
CA GLN A 415 5.65 -3.26 -1.06
C GLN A 415 6.45 -4.15 -0.10
N ALA A 416 7.39 -3.60 0.66
CA ALA A 416 8.12 -4.35 1.66
C ALA A 416 7.17 -4.91 2.72
N GLN A 417 7.49 -6.10 3.24
CA GLN A 417 6.71 -6.71 4.32
C GLN A 417 6.63 -5.72 5.50
N PRO A 418 5.43 -5.43 6.04
CA PRO A 418 5.30 -4.52 7.16
C PRO A 418 6.06 -5.06 8.38
N PRO A 419 6.67 -4.18 9.19
CA PRO A 419 7.20 -4.60 10.48
C PRO A 419 6.06 -5.17 11.34
N LEU A 420 6.42 -5.95 12.36
CA LEU A 420 5.43 -6.43 13.32
C LEU A 420 4.75 -5.20 13.95
N PRO A 421 3.41 -5.08 13.85
CA PRO A 421 2.72 -3.93 14.39
C PRO A 421 2.86 -3.95 15.91
N ASP A 422 2.86 -2.77 16.51
CA ASP A 422 2.84 -2.67 17.96
C ASP A 422 1.58 -3.36 18.51
N GLN A 423 1.78 -4.27 19.46
CA GLN A 423 0.70 -5.06 20.05
C GLN A 423 0.18 -4.48 21.37
N ARG A 424 0.88 -3.48 21.93
CA ARG A 424 0.67 -3.04 23.32
C ARG A 424 -0.01 -1.69 23.44
N LEU A 425 0.41 -0.69 22.69
CA LEU A 425 0.04 0.72 22.87
C LEU A 425 -0.77 1.25 21.67
N ALA A 426 -0.27 1.09 20.45
CA ALA A 426 -0.93 1.55 19.23
C ALA A 426 -2.36 0.99 19.07
N PRO A 427 -2.67 -0.29 19.39
CA PRO A 427 -4.04 -0.80 19.30
C PRO A 427 -5.01 -0.09 20.26
N ALA A 428 -4.54 0.35 21.43
CA ALA A 428 -5.38 1.07 22.39
C ALA A 428 -5.73 2.48 21.88
N ALA A 429 -4.74 3.21 21.35
CA ALA A 429 -4.96 4.54 20.77
C ALA A 429 -5.91 4.49 19.57
N ARG A 430 -5.74 3.53 18.66
CA ARG A 430 -6.68 3.32 17.53
C ARG A 430 -8.09 3.03 18.00
N ALA A 431 -8.24 2.10 18.95
CA ALA A 431 -9.55 1.69 19.42
C ALA A 431 -10.27 2.83 20.15
N PHE A 432 -9.53 3.63 20.93
CA PHE A 432 -10.03 4.85 21.54
C PHE A 432 -10.52 5.85 20.47
N ALA A 433 -9.66 6.20 19.51
CA ALA A 433 -9.99 7.14 18.44
C ALA A 433 -11.17 6.66 17.59
N ALA A 434 -11.26 5.35 17.30
CA ALA A 434 -12.36 4.77 16.54
C ALA A 434 -13.71 4.81 17.26
N VAL A 435 -13.73 4.81 18.61
CA VAL A 435 -14.96 5.06 19.37
C VAL A 435 -15.37 6.53 19.22
N VAL A 436 -14.42 7.45 19.33
CA VAL A 436 -14.69 8.89 19.19
C VAL A 436 -15.19 9.23 17.79
N ASP A 437 -14.52 8.75 16.74
CA ASP A 437 -14.95 8.95 15.35
C ASP A 437 -16.39 8.47 15.13
N ARG A 438 -16.74 7.30 15.69
CA ARG A 438 -18.09 6.72 15.55
C ARG A 438 -19.14 7.59 16.22
N GLU A 439 -18.89 8.02 17.46
CA GLU A 439 -19.86 8.83 18.21
C GLU A 439 -19.97 10.25 17.65
N ALA A 440 -18.87 10.82 17.18
CA ALA A 440 -18.84 12.15 16.59
C ALA A 440 -19.30 12.20 15.12
N GLY A 441 -19.47 11.04 14.47
CA GLY A 441 -19.84 10.95 13.05
C GLY A 441 -18.71 11.39 12.11
N LEU A 442 -17.45 11.25 12.54
CA LEU A 442 -16.26 11.56 11.76
C LEU A 442 -15.86 10.38 10.87
N THR A 443 -15.02 10.67 9.86
CA THR A 443 -14.37 9.63 9.06
C THR A 443 -13.41 8.81 9.92
N ALA A 444 -13.36 7.49 9.70
CA ALA A 444 -12.48 6.62 10.47
C ALA A 444 -11.00 7.06 10.38
N GLY A 445 -10.34 7.20 11.53
CA GLY A 445 -8.93 7.62 11.65
C GLY A 445 -8.74 9.13 11.81
N GLU A 446 -9.79 9.94 11.65
CA GLU A 446 -9.71 11.40 11.72
C GLU A 446 -9.31 11.88 13.12
N THR A 447 -9.91 11.31 14.18
CA THR A 447 -9.53 11.65 15.55
C THR A 447 -8.06 11.33 15.80
N LEU A 448 -7.58 10.14 15.41
CA LEU A 448 -6.18 9.74 15.63
C LEU A 448 -5.20 10.70 14.92
N ARG A 449 -5.53 11.12 13.69
CA ARG A 449 -4.76 12.08 12.90
C ARG A 449 -4.63 13.43 13.62
N ARG A 450 -5.73 13.95 14.17
CA ARG A 450 -5.73 15.20 14.95
C ARG A 450 -4.96 15.06 16.25
N MET A 451 -5.18 13.97 16.99
CA MET A 451 -4.44 13.69 18.23
C MET A 451 -2.92 13.72 18.04
N ALA A 452 -2.43 13.24 16.89
CA ALA A 452 -1.01 13.25 16.55
C ALA A 452 -0.44 14.66 16.26
N GLY A 453 -1.26 15.70 16.08
CA GLY A 453 -0.83 17.07 15.75
C GLY A 453 -0.77 18.05 16.92
N GLU A 454 -1.25 17.68 18.11
CA GLU A 454 -1.51 18.64 19.21
C GLU A 454 -0.32 18.88 20.14
N GLY A 455 0.68 18.00 20.13
CA GLY A 455 1.80 18.03 21.07
C GLY A 455 1.60 17.17 22.33
N PRO A 456 2.63 17.08 23.19
CA PRO A 456 2.83 16.01 24.17
C PRO A 456 1.69 15.80 25.20
N VAL A 457 1.08 16.89 25.65
CA VAL A 457 0.15 16.88 26.79
C VAL A 457 -1.31 17.01 26.34
N THR A 458 -1.51 17.56 25.15
CA THR A 458 -2.79 17.94 24.56
C THR A 458 -3.27 16.93 23.51
N MET A 459 -2.57 15.80 23.32
CA MET A 459 -2.94 14.78 22.33
C MET A 459 -4.37 14.23 22.46
N ILE A 460 -5.05 14.37 23.61
CA ILE A 460 -6.44 13.90 23.79
C ILE A 460 -7.45 15.02 23.52
N ASP A 461 -7.02 16.28 23.53
CA ASP A 461 -7.91 17.44 23.49
C ASP A 461 -8.87 17.41 22.30
N PRO A 462 -8.46 17.09 21.06
CA PRO A 462 -9.38 17.03 19.92
C PRO A 462 -10.47 15.98 20.11
N ALA A 463 -10.12 14.83 20.69
CA ALA A 463 -11.08 13.77 20.96
C ALA A 463 -12.11 14.22 22.01
N ALA A 464 -11.64 14.85 23.10
CA ALA A 464 -12.51 15.33 24.16
C ALA A 464 -13.38 16.52 23.71
N GLU A 465 -12.84 17.44 22.92
CA GLU A 465 -13.57 18.59 22.36
C GLU A 465 -14.72 18.13 21.45
N GLU A 466 -14.48 17.16 20.57
CA GLU A 466 -15.51 16.59 19.69
C GLU A 466 -16.61 15.90 20.50
N LEU A 467 -16.25 15.07 21.48
CA LEU A 467 -17.24 14.40 22.34
C LEU A 467 -18.12 15.39 23.11
N VAL A 468 -17.52 16.42 23.69
CA VAL A 468 -18.22 17.46 24.47
C VAL A 468 -19.11 18.31 23.55
N ALA A 469 -18.68 18.59 22.33
CA ALA A 469 -19.47 19.29 21.33
C ALA A 469 -20.70 18.47 20.91
N VAL A 470 -20.51 17.20 20.58
CA VAL A 470 -21.57 16.30 20.07
C VAL A 470 -22.57 15.93 21.16
N ALA A 471 -22.11 15.67 22.39
CA ALA A 471 -22.99 15.44 23.53
C ALA A 471 -23.84 16.68 23.91
N GLY A 472 -23.52 17.86 23.39
CA GLY A 472 -24.27 19.09 23.65
C GLY A 472 -23.96 19.73 25.00
N VAL A 473 -22.74 19.54 25.52
CA VAL A 473 -22.32 20.17 26.79
C VAL A 473 -22.36 21.70 26.65
N PRO A 474 -22.91 22.44 27.65
CA PRO A 474 -22.99 23.90 27.59
C PRO A 474 -21.63 24.57 27.40
N ASN A 475 -21.54 25.59 26.54
CA ASN A 475 -20.28 26.29 26.20
C ASN A 475 -19.44 26.73 27.42
N VAL A 476 -20.11 27.17 28.49
CA VAL A 476 -19.44 27.62 29.74
C VAL A 476 -18.81 26.48 30.53
N GLU A 477 -19.18 25.22 30.25
CA GLU A 477 -18.69 24.01 30.91
C GLU A 477 -17.70 23.23 30.08
N ARG A 478 -17.70 23.43 28.76
CA ARG A 478 -16.84 22.67 27.82
C ARG A 478 -15.36 22.63 28.24
N PRO A 479 -14.70 23.75 28.63
CA PRO A 479 -13.29 23.69 29.01
C PRO A 479 -13.04 22.79 30.24
N PHE A 480 -13.99 22.74 31.18
CA PHE A 480 -13.87 21.88 32.36
C PHE A 480 -14.16 20.41 32.02
N ALA A 481 -15.12 20.16 31.14
CA ALA A 481 -15.48 18.83 30.68
C ALA A 481 -14.35 18.20 29.86
N VAL A 482 -13.80 18.96 28.89
CA VAL A 482 -12.63 18.56 28.08
C VAL A 482 -11.48 18.16 28.99
N ARG A 483 -11.10 19.05 29.92
CA ARG A 483 -10.02 18.79 30.88
C ARG A 483 -10.24 17.49 31.68
N ARG A 484 -11.44 17.27 32.22
CA ARG A 484 -11.73 16.06 33.02
C ARG A 484 -11.66 14.79 32.18
N ILE A 485 -12.17 14.84 30.94
CA ILE A 485 -12.09 13.70 30.01
C ILE A 485 -10.64 13.41 29.64
N CYS A 486 -9.83 14.44 29.34
CA CYS A 486 -8.41 14.28 29.03
C CYS A 486 -7.62 13.69 30.21
N ASP A 487 -7.80 14.22 31.43
CA ASP A 487 -7.14 13.71 32.63
C ASP A 487 -7.50 12.25 32.92
N GLU A 488 -8.78 11.90 32.81
CA GLU A 488 -9.26 10.53 33.03
C GLU A 488 -8.73 9.57 31.95
N THR A 489 -8.80 9.97 30.69
CA THR A 489 -8.32 9.17 29.55
C THR A 489 -6.81 8.96 29.63
N ALA A 490 -6.04 10.00 29.93
CA ALA A 490 -4.60 9.91 30.12
C ALA A 490 -4.24 8.97 31.29
N GLY A 491 -4.95 9.09 32.41
CA GLY A 491 -4.76 8.20 33.57
C GLY A 491 -5.02 6.74 33.23
N GLN A 492 -6.15 6.45 32.57
CA GLN A 492 -6.49 5.08 32.18
C GLN A 492 -5.51 4.51 31.14
N LEU A 493 -5.04 5.31 30.18
CA LEU A 493 -4.03 4.88 29.21
C LEU A 493 -2.66 4.65 29.85
N ALA A 494 -2.29 5.40 30.90
CA ALA A 494 -1.07 5.13 31.65
C ALA A 494 -1.11 3.76 32.36
N ASP A 495 -2.29 3.32 32.77
CA ASP A 495 -2.55 2.03 33.44
C ASP A 495 -2.91 0.89 32.45
N LEU A 496 -2.50 1.00 31.19
CA LEU A 496 -2.77 0.01 30.13
C LEU A 496 -2.32 -1.42 30.52
N PRO A 497 -3.22 -2.43 30.50
CA PRO A 497 -2.83 -3.81 30.74
C PRO A 497 -2.02 -4.37 29.55
N GLU A 498 -1.05 -5.25 29.84
CA GLU A 498 -0.20 -5.86 28.80
C GLU A 498 -0.96 -6.77 27.82
N ALA A 499 -2.17 -7.22 28.17
CA ALA A 499 -3.04 -8.03 27.32
C ALA A 499 -4.35 -7.28 26.98
N ALA A 500 -4.82 -7.44 25.73
CA ALA A 500 -6.08 -6.88 25.22
C ALA A 500 -6.14 -5.34 25.11
N ALA A 501 -5.04 -4.72 24.67
CA ALA A 501 -4.93 -3.26 24.48
C ALA A 501 -6.07 -2.63 23.67
N ALA A 502 -6.53 -3.28 22.59
CA ALA A 502 -7.63 -2.76 21.76
C ALA A 502 -8.99 -2.76 22.47
N ASP A 503 -9.30 -3.82 23.24
CA ASP A 503 -10.54 -3.88 24.02
C ASP A 503 -10.53 -2.82 25.13
N TYR A 504 -9.36 -2.63 25.75
CA TYR A 504 -9.17 -1.62 26.77
C TYR A 504 -9.29 -0.21 26.19
N GLY A 505 -8.66 0.09 25.05
CA GLY A 505 -8.84 1.37 24.34
C GLY A 505 -10.31 1.66 23.97
N THR A 506 -11.06 0.62 23.56
CA THR A 506 -12.52 0.72 23.34
C THR A 506 -13.26 1.07 24.63
N GLN A 507 -12.88 0.47 25.76
CA GLN A 507 -13.47 0.77 27.06
C GLN A 507 -13.19 2.21 27.48
N ILE A 508 -11.95 2.69 27.35
CA ILE A 508 -11.58 4.07 27.65
C ILE A 508 -12.42 5.04 26.79
N GLY A 509 -12.55 4.77 25.49
CA GLY A 509 -13.38 5.57 24.60
C GLY A 509 -14.84 5.64 25.07
N LYS A 510 -15.42 4.51 25.48
CA LYS A 510 -16.79 4.47 26.04
C LYS A 510 -16.92 5.26 27.35
N VAL A 511 -15.90 5.24 28.21
CA VAL A 511 -15.88 6.04 29.44
C VAL A 511 -15.87 7.53 29.08
N ALA A 512 -15.03 7.96 28.15
CA ALA A 512 -14.98 9.35 27.68
C ALA A 512 -16.33 9.82 27.13
N VAL A 513 -17.00 8.98 26.32
CA VAL A 513 -18.36 9.25 25.81
C VAL A 513 -19.36 9.40 26.95
N SER A 514 -19.40 8.44 27.87
CA SER A 514 -20.30 8.50 29.03
C SER A 514 -20.05 9.72 29.92
N MET A 515 -18.80 10.19 30.05
CA MET A 515 -18.49 11.43 30.76
C MET A 515 -19.05 12.66 30.05
N ALA A 516 -18.89 12.75 28.72
CA ALA A 516 -19.44 13.87 27.95
C ALA A 516 -20.97 13.92 28.05
N GLU A 517 -21.65 12.78 27.93
CA GLU A 517 -23.10 12.65 28.13
C GLU A 517 -23.52 13.05 29.54
N LEU A 518 -22.80 12.60 30.57
CA LEU A 518 -23.09 12.93 31.96
C LEU A 518 -23.01 14.43 32.22
N TYR A 519 -22.00 15.11 31.67
CA TYR A 519 -21.82 16.55 31.79
C TYR A 519 -22.85 17.34 30.98
N ALA A 520 -23.32 16.82 29.85
CA ALA A 520 -24.43 17.42 29.11
C ALA A 520 -25.75 17.36 29.90
N VAL A 521 -26.01 16.24 30.57
CA VAL A 521 -27.24 16.03 31.37
C VAL A 521 -27.19 16.77 32.71
N ASN A 522 -26.00 17.00 33.28
CA ASN A 522 -25.83 17.63 34.60
C ASN A 522 -24.95 18.90 34.56
N PRO A 523 -25.48 20.03 34.09
CA PRO A 523 -24.78 21.31 34.13
C PRO A 523 -24.27 21.66 35.54
N GLY A 524 -23.01 22.02 35.63
CA GLY A 524 -22.26 22.42 36.81
C GLY A 524 -21.47 21.28 37.43
N MET A 525 -21.60 20.05 36.93
CA MET A 525 -20.86 18.89 37.41
C MET A 525 -19.38 18.97 37.02
N ALA A 526 -19.07 19.15 35.72
CA ALA A 526 -17.69 19.23 35.22
C ALA A 526 -16.86 20.29 35.96
N ARG A 527 -17.47 21.47 36.18
CA ARG A 527 -16.82 22.57 36.93
C ARG A 527 -16.57 22.21 38.40
N ARG A 528 -17.52 21.54 39.07
CA ARG A 528 -17.34 21.11 40.47
C ARG A 528 -16.24 20.07 40.60
N GLU A 529 -16.22 19.08 39.72
CA GLU A 529 -15.22 18.01 39.71
C GLU A 529 -13.82 18.54 39.38
N SER A 530 -13.71 19.42 38.38
CA SER A 530 -12.43 20.08 38.05
C SER A 530 -11.89 20.90 39.24
N LEU A 531 -12.75 21.65 39.95
CA LEU A 531 -12.33 22.40 41.14
C LEU A 531 -11.91 21.52 42.32
N VAL A 532 -12.44 20.29 42.42
CA VAL A 532 -12.03 19.32 43.44
C VAL A 532 -10.69 18.70 43.06
N ALA A 533 -10.50 18.31 41.80
CA ALA A 533 -9.22 17.81 41.29
C ALA A 533 -8.10 18.85 41.49
N ASP A 534 -8.37 20.12 41.22
CA ASP A 534 -7.44 21.25 41.43
C ASP A 534 -6.96 21.46 42.87
N ARG A 535 -7.67 20.90 43.86
CA ARG A 535 -7.28 20.94 45.27
C ARG A 535 -6.46 19.74 45.69
N GLN A 536 -6.63 18.62 45.00
CA GLN A 536 -5.95 17.36 45.28
C GLN A 536 -4.61 17.26 44.54
N ASP A 537 -4.55 17.83 43.33
CA ASP A 537 -3.33 17.92 42.53
C ASP A 537 -3.25 19.28 41.82
N PRO A 538 -2.47 20.24 42.33
CA PRO A 538 -2.35 21.57 41.72
C PRO A 538 -1.50 21.56 40.43
N MET A 539 -0.75 20.48 40.14
CA MET A 539 0.09 20.37 38.94
C MET A 539 -0.72 20.03 37.68
N SER A 540 -1.91 19.43 37.81
CA SER A 540 -2.83 19.18 36.69
C SER A 540 -3.45 20.45 36.10
N ARG A 541 -3.19 21.64 36.68
CA ARG A 541 -3.62 22.94 36.14
C ARG A 541 -2.86 23.38 34.89
N PHE A 542 -1.64 22.87 34.72
CA PHE A 542 -0.75 23.30 33.63
C PHE A 542 -0.86 22.40 32.39
N ALA A 543 -1.48 21.23 32.53
CA ALA A 543 -1.55 20.24 31.47
C ALA A 543 -2.59 20.53 30.38
N SER A 544 -3.62 21.35 30.65
CA SER A 544 -4.80 21.47 29.77
C SER A 544 -5.06 22.90 29.28
N GLY A 545 -4.02 23.72 29.08
CA GLY A 545 -4.16 25.06 28.51
C GLY A 545 -5.12 25.99 29.27
N ASP A 546 -4.78 26.37 30.51
CA ASP A 546 -5.61 27.24 31.37
C ASP A 546 -6.11 28.50 30.62
N PRO A 547 -7.43 28.71 30.45
CA PRO A 547 -8.00 29.91 29.84
C PRO A 547 -7.73 31.19 30.66
N ALA A 548 -7.21 31.09 31.89
CA ALA A 548 -6.73 32.23 32.65
C ALA A 548 -5.37 32.76 32.17
N LEU A 549 -4.58 31.95 31.44
CA LEU A 549 -3.31 32.36 30.84
C LEU A 549 -3.48 32.98 29.43
N THR A 550 -4.62 32.75 28.77
CA THR A 550 -4.95 33.30 27.44
C THR A 550 -5.75 34.62 27.49
N ARG A 551 -6.12 35.14 28.66
CA ARG A 551 -6.68 36.50 28.74
C ARG A 551 -5.57 37.54 28.66
N PRO A 552 -5.68 38.56 27.78
CA PRO A 552 -4.90 39.77 27.96
C PRO A 552 -5.28 40.34 29.33
N GLN A 553 -4.34 40.37 30.27
CA GLN A 553 -4.50 41.24 31.43
C GLN A 553 -4.71 42.65 30.89
N ALA A 554 -5.91 43.19 31.07
CA ALA A 554 -6.19 44.59 30.80
C ALA A 554 -5.13 45.41 31.55
N GLN A 555 -4.25 46.07 30.79
CA GLN A 555 -3.28 46.99 31.35
C GLN A 555 -4.02 47.97 32.25
N PRO A 556 -3.64 48.13 33.53
CA PRO A 556 -4.16 49.20 34.34
C PRO A 556 -3.77 50.51 33.65
N GLY A 557 -4.79 51.31 33.30
CA GLY A 557 -4.64 52.53 32.52
C GLY A 557 -3.61 53.48 33.14
N ALA A 558 -2.56 53.78 32.39
CA ALA A 558 -1.65 54.87 32.66
C ALA A 558 -1.79 55.92 31.55
N VAL A 559 -2.56 56.97 31.89
CA VAL A 559 -2.37 58.39 31.56
C VAL A 559 -1.90 58.74 30.14
N ALA A 560 -2.81 59.36 29.38
CA ALA A 560 -2.53 59.97 28.09
C ALA A 560 -1.41 61.03 28.15
N PRO A 561 -0.46 61.04 27.20
CA PRO A 561 0.29 62.22 26.85
C PRO A 561 -0.37 62.93 25.65
N THR A 562 -0.66 64.20 25.89
CA THR A 562 -1.18 65.22 24.98
C THR A 562 -0.46 65.32 23.65
N ALA A 563 -1.25 65.54 22.60
CA ALA A 563 -0.81 65.96 21.28
C ALA A 563 0.02 67.26 21.35
N ASN A 564 1.15 67.29 20.64
CA ASN A 564 1.75 68.51 20.12
C ASN A 564 2.51 68.19 18.82
N ARG A 565 1.94 68.63 17.70
CA ARG A 565 2.66 69.02 16.48
C ARG A 565 3.18 70.45 16.71
N PRO A 566 4.30 70.91 16.13
CA PRO A 566 4.33 71.17 14.68
C PRO A 566 5.69 71.02 13.95
N ALA A 567 5.58 70.94 12.61
CA ALA A 567 6.44 71.44 11.53
C ALA A 567 7.97 71.67 11.72
N SER A 568 8.79 71.15 10.78
CA SER A 568 9.54 71.95 9.78
C SER A 568 10.64 71.14 9.05
N GLY A 569 10.53 71.04 7.72
CA GLY A 569 11.64 71.30 6.78
C GLY A 569 12.49 70.12 6.22
N PRO A 570 12.89 70.15 4.93
CA PRO A 570 13.46 69.02 4.18
C PRO A 570 14.99 69.14 3.98
N ASP A 571 15.66 68.09 3.51
CA ASP A 571 16.83 68.33 2.66
C ASP A 571 17.09 67.24 1.61
N GLN A 572 17.18 67.73 0.38
CA GLN A 572 17.57 67.04 -0.84
C GLN A 572 19.10 67.01 -0.86
N ASN A 573 19.72 65.93 -1.33
CA ASN A 573 20.96 66.05 -2.11
C ASN A 573 21.33 64.75 -2.84
N ARG A 574 21.02 64.71 -4.13
CA ARG A 574 21.83 64.00 -5.13
C ARG A 574 21.82 64.82 -6.43
N SER A 575 22.98 65.36 -6.77
CA SER A 575 23.48 65.49 -8.15
C SER A 575 24.94 65.04 -8.04
N VAL A 576 25.46 64.18 -8.90
CA VAL A 576 25.94 64.54 -10.24
C VAL A 576 25.86 63.32 -11.18
N LEU A 577 25.39 63.60 -12.40
CA LEU A 577 25.49 62.80 -13.63
C LEU A 577 26.93 62.77 -14.15
N ASP A 578 27.33 61.69 -14.85
CA ASP A 578 28.01 61.90 -16.13
C ASP A 578 27.79 60.74 -17.13
N ARG A 579 27.16 61.15 -18.23
CA ARG A 579 27.04 60.65 -19.63
C ARG A 579 26.48 59.26 -19.95
#